data_AF-A0A964QCH0-F1
#
_entry.id   AF-A0A964QCH0-F1
#
_cell.length_a   1.000
_cell.length_b   1.000
_cell.length_c   1.000
_cell.angle_alpha   90.00
_cell.angle_beta   90.00
_cell.angle_gamma   90.00
#
_symmetry.space_group_name_H-M   'P 1'
#
loop_
_entity.id
_entity.type
_entity.pdbx_description
1 polymer ?
#
loop_
_entity_poly.entity_id
_entity_poly.type
_entity_poly.pdbx_seq_one_letter_code
_entity_poly.pdbx_strand_id
1 'polypeptide(L)'
;MPSATAAKKKKLAQAGSSKASKRSAKLHFLIHDQKDDVGVAVVDIEAGEKVSGLFLDNRKPVDVKSLADIPLGHKIALRDFKTGDTVTKYGEDIGKVVAPIKKGDHVHVHNVKTKRW
;
A
#
# COMPACT_ATOMS: atom_id res chain seq x y z
N MET A 1 32.28 -25.38 59.29
CA MET A 1 33.01 -24.23 58.73
C MET A 1 32.65 -24.09 57.26
N PRO A 2 32.10 -22.94 56.84
CA PRO A 2 31.41 -22.77 55.56
C PRO A 2 32.38 -22.35 54.45
N SER A 3 32.12 -22.80 53.22
CA SER A 3 32.57 -22.09 52.02
C SER A 3 31.66 -22.48 50.86
N ALA A 4 30.52 -21.80 50.78
CA ALA A 4 29.69 -21.76 49.59
C ALA A 4 30.25 -20.65 48.70
N THR A 5 30.87 -21.01 47.57
CA THR A 5 31.30 -20.04 46.54
C THR A 5 30.71 -20.42 45.18
N ALA A 6 29.74 -19.61 44.79
CA ALA A 6 29.29 -19.21 43.46
C ALA A 6 29.87 -19.91 42.21
N ALA A 7 28.97 -20.27 41.27
CA ALA A 7 29.08 -19.81 39.88
C ALA A 7 27.78 -20.03 39.09
N LYS A 8 27.15 -18.90 38.76
CA LYS A 8 25.92 -18.70 38.00
C LYS A 8 26.17 -19.04 36.52
N LYS A 9 25.59 -20.13 35.99
CA LYS A 9 25.63 -20.42 34.54
C LYS A 9 24.62 -19.53 33.79
N LYS A 10 25.11 -18.36 33.38
CA LYS A 10 24.51 -17.46 32.40
C LYS A 10 24.63 -18.13 31.02
N LYS A 11 23.51 -18.58 30.44
CA LYS A 11 23.49 -19.02 29.03
C LYS A 11 23.32 -17.78 28.15
N LEU A 12 24.44 -17.15 27.80
CA LEU A 12 24.52 -16.31 26.61
C LEU A 12 24.61 -17.24 25.40
N ALA A 13 23.63 -17.17 24.52
CA ALA A 13 23.80 -17.50 23.12
C ALA A 13 23.34 -16.26 22.34
N GLN A 14 24.31 -15.48 21.86
CA GLN A 14 24.11 -14.47 20.83
C GLN A 14 24.12 -15.14 19.44
N ALA A 15 23.66 -14.37 18.46
CA ALA A 15 23.83 -14.52 17.03
C ALA A 15 22.74 -15.29 16.27
N GLY A 16 21.60 -14.62 16.10
CA GLY A 16 20.75 -14.75 14.92
C GLY A 16 20.58 -13.35 14.31
N SER A 17 21.53 -12.96 13.45
CA SER A 17 21.48 -11.72 12.67
C SER A 17 20.27 -11.74 11.75
N SER A 18 19.16 -11.12 12.15
CA SER A 18 18.14 -10.69 11.21
C SER A 18 18.44 -9.24 10.88
N LYS A 19 19.31 -9.05 9.89
CA LYS A 19 19.54 -7.77 9.23
C LYS A 19 18.18 -7.09 9.08
N ALA A 20 17.94 -6.00 9.81
CA ALA A 20 17.01 -4.98 9.38
C ALA A 20 17.63 -4.39 8.11
N SER A 21 17.46 -5.12 7.00
CA SER A 21 17.68 -4.60 5.67
C SER A 21 16.87 -3.32 5.65
N LYS A 22 17.54 -2.17 5.48
CA LYS A 22 16.87 -0.95 5.04
C LYS A 22 15.94 -1.43 3.94
N ARG A 23 14.63 -1.48 4.20
CA ARG A 23 13.67 -1.71 3.13
C ARG A 23 13.94 -0.54 2.21
N SER A 24 14.64 -0.78 1.10
CA SER A 24 14.45 0.02 -0.09
C SER A 24 12.95 0.09 -0.20
N ALA A 25 12.36 1.23 0.16
CA ALA A 25 10.92 1.36 0.23
C ALA A 25 10.45 1.13 -1.20
N LYS A 26 10.07 -0.12 -1.49
CA LYS A 26 9.73 -0.55 -2.84
C LYS A 26 8.49 0.26 -3.16
N LEU A 27 8.63 1.16 -4.11
CA LEU A 27 7.56 2.05 -4.50
C LEU A 27 6.63 1.22 -5.39
N HIS A 28 5.41 1.00 -4.92
CA HIS A 28 4.46 0.13 -5.60
C HIS A 28 3.49 0.93 -6.48
N PHE A 29 3.12 2.14 -6.04
CA PHE A 29 2.20 3.01 -6.78
C PHE A 29 2.51 4.49 -6.59
N LEU A 30 2.05 5.32 -7.52
CA LEU A 30 2.21 6.77 -7.52
C LEU A 30 0.85 7.46 -7.51
N ILE A 31 0.76 8.58 -6.79
CA ILE A 31 -0.43 9.41 -6.69
C ILE A 31 -0.05 10.81 -7.18
N HIS A 32 -0.85 11.42 -8.07
CA HIS A 32 -0.44 12.69 -8.68
C HIS A 32 -0.76 13.88 -7.78
N ASP A 33 -1.97 13.93 -7.22
CA ASP A 33 -2.42 15.00 -6.33
C ASP A 33 -2.95 14.42 -5.01
N GLN A 34 -2.92 15.20 -3.93
CA GLN A 34 -3.57 14.87 -2.66
C GLN A 34 -5.08 14.69 -2.76
N LYS A 35 -5.71 15.31 -3.76
CA LYS A 35 -7.14 15.18 -4.06
C LYS A 35 -7.46 13.93 -4.87
N ASP A 36 -6.45 13.19 -5.34
CA ASP A 36 -6.69 11.96 -6.09
C ASP A 36 -7.16 10.87 -5.14
N ASP A 37 -8.21 10.16 -5.57
CA ASP A 37 -8.74 9.03 -4.81
C ASP A 37 -8.09 7.70 -5.21
N VAL A 38 -7.19 7.74 -6.20
CA VAL A 38 -6.57 6.56 -6.83
C VAL A 38 -5.08 6.73 -7.04
N GLY A 39 -4.32 5.67 -6.79
CA GLY A 39 -2.91 5.56 -7.16
C GLY A 39 -2.73 4.73 -8.43
N VAL A 40 -1.66 4.96 -9.18
CA VAL A 40 -1.27 4.15 -10.35
C VAL A 40 -0.12 3.23 -9.97
N ALA A 41 -0.31 1.92 -10.14
CA ALA A 41 0.72 0.92 -9.87
C ALA A 41 1.92 1.07 -10.82
N VAL A 42 3.13 1.06 -10.28
CA VAL A 42 4.41 1.11 -11.03
C VAL A 42 5.15 -0.22 -11.00
N VAL A 43 4.57 -1.23 -10.36
CA VAL A 43 4.95 -2.64 -10.36
C VAL A 43 3.67 -3.47 -10.30
N ASP A 44 3.75 -4.77 -10.60
CA ASP A 44 2.66 -5.69 -10.30
C ASP A 44 2.52 -5.86 -8.77
N ILE A 45 1.28 -5.81 -8.30
CA ILE A 45 0.91 -5.91 -6.88
C ILE A 45 0.03 -7.13 -6.70
N GLU A 46 0.37 -7.97 -5.72
CA GLU A 46 -0.42 -9.15 -5.37
C GLU A 46 -1.48 -8.83 -4.30
N ALA A 47 -2.60 -9.56 -4.35
CA ALA A 47 -3.65 -9.47 -3.35
C ALA A 47 -3.11 -9.77 -1.94
N GLY A 48 -3.44 -8.92 -0.97
CA GLY A 48 -3.04 -9.06 0.43
C GLY A 48 -1.69 -8.44 0.79
N GLU A 49 -0.89 -8.00 -0.19
CA GLU A 49 0.39 -7.34 0.05
C GLU A 49 0.21 -5.95 0.69
N LYS A 50 1.15 -5.56 1.57
CA LYS A 50 1.25 -4.18 2.05
C LYS A 50 2.08 -3.38 1.07
N VAL A 51 1.41 -2.55 0.29
CA VAL A 51 2.02 -1.71 -0.73
C VAL A 51 2.22 -0.28 -0.24
N SER A 52 3.38 0.26 -0.57
CA SER A 52 3.75 1.65 -0.27
C SER A 52 3.73 2.47 -1.56
N GLY A 53 3.07 3.63 -1.51
CA GLY A 53 3.02 4.61 -2.59
C GLY A 53 3.52 5.97 -2.16
N LEU A 54 3.66 6.87 -3.14
CA LEU A 54 4.17 8.22 -2.94
C LEU A 54 3.29 9.22 -3.67
N PHE A 55 2.95 10.31 -2.99
CA PHE A 55 2.37 11.49 -3.63
C PHE A 55 3.46 12.29 -4.36
N LEU A 56 3.23 12.62 -5.63
CA LEU A 56 4.19 13.32 -6.47
C LEU A 56 4.32 14.82 -6.11
N ASP A 57 3.25 15.42 -5.58
CA ASP A 57 3.21 16.85 -5.23
C ASP A 57 4.05 17.18 -3.98
N ASN A 58 3.95 16.37 -2.92
CA ASN A 58 4.50 16.65 -1.60
C ASN A 58 5.49 15.57 -1.11
N ARG A 59 5.74 14.52 -1.90
CA ARG A 59 6.60 13.36 -1.56
C ARG A 59 6.20 12.66 -0.26
N LYS A 60 4.93 12.74 0.13
CA LYS A 60 4.41 12.05 1.32
C LYS A 60 4.17 10.57 0.99
N PRO A 61 4.65 9.64 1.84
CA PRO A 61 4.40 8.21 1.66
C PRO A 61 2.98 7.85 2.10
N VAL A 62 2.41 6.83 1.46
CA VAL A 62 1.11 6.23 1.82
C VAL A 62 1.21 4.73 1.79
N ASP A 63 0.78 4.07 2.85
CA ASP A 63 0.67 2.62 2.89
C ASP A 63 -0.79 2.19 2.72
N VAL A 64 -0.98 1.19 1.85
CA VAL A 64 -2.28 0.56 1.60
C VAL A 64 -2.09 -0.95 1.58
N LYS A 65 -3.06 -1.70 2.09
CA LYS A 65 -3.09 -3.16 1.89
C LYS A 65 -3.85 -3.43 0.60
N SER A 66 -3.23 -4.10 -0.36
CA SER A 66 -3.93 -4.52 -1.58
C SER A 66 -4.98 -5.57 -1.23
N LEU A 67 -6.16 -5.47 -1.81
CA LEU A 67 -7.25 -6.44 -1.66
C LEU A 67 -7.43 -7.33 -2.89
N ALA A 68 -6.83 -6.95 -4.01
CA ALA A 68 -6.88 -7.65 -5.28
C ALA A 68 -5.49 -7.63 -5.95
N ASP A 69 -5.31 -8.46 -6.97
CA ASP A 69 -4.15 -8.37 -7.86
C ASP A 69 -4.28 -7.13 -8.73
N ILE A 70 -3.25 -6.28 -8.75
CA ILE A 70 -3.25 -5.02 -9.50
C ILE A 70 -2.04 -5.04 -10.44
N PRO A 71 -2.27 -5.22 -11.75
CA PRO A 71 -1.19 -5.19 -12.73
C PRO A 71 -0.51 -3.82 -12.81
N LEU A 72 0.74 -3.82 -13.28
CA LEU A 72 1.48 -2.60 -13.64
C LEU A 72 0.63 -1.64 -14.48
N GLY A 73 0.61 -0.36 -14.11
CA GLY A 73 -0.11 0.71 -14.80
C GLY A 73 -1.60 0.79 -14.46
N HIS A 74 -2.15 -0.18 -13.72
CA HIS A 74 -3.53 -0.12 -13.26
C HIS A 74 -3.67 0.71 -11.98
N LYS A 75 -4.93 0.95 -11.57
CA LYS A 75 -5.24 1.86 -10.47
C LYS A 75 -5.60 1.10 -9.19
N ILE A 76 -5.10 1.58 -8.06
CA ILE A 76 -5.46 1.14 -6.70
C ILE A 76 -6.30 2.21 -6.01
N ALA A 77 -7.34 1.81 -5.28
CA ALA A 77 -8.18 2.72 -4.50
C ALA A 77 -7.49 3.19 -3.21
N LEU A 78 -7.49 4.49 -2.93
CA LEU A 78 -6.91 5.07 -1.70
C LEU A 78 -7.93 5.24 -0.57
N ARG A 79 -9.23 5.14 -0.90
CA ARG A 79 -10.36 5.18 0.02
C ARG A 79 -11.44 4.20 -0.42
N ASP A 80 -12.45 4.04 0.43
CA ASP A 80 -13.67 3.32 0.07
C ASP A 80 -14.55 4.20 -0.83
N PHE A 81 -15.23 3.56 -1.78
CA PHE A 81 -16.22 4.15 -2.65
C PHE A 81 -17.52 3.36 -2.61
N LYS A 82 -18.63 4.09 -2.60
CA LYS A 82 -19.96 3.55 -2.79
C LYS A 82 -20.35 3.61 -4.25
N THR A 83 -21.31 2.77 -4.64
CA THR A 83 -21.93 2.86 -5.96
C THR A 83 -22.49 4.27 -6.16
N GLY A 84 -22.12 4.89 -7.28
CA GLY A 84 -22.51 6.23 -7.64
C GLY A 84 -21.51 7.32 -7.24
N ASP A 85 -20.47 7.00 -6.46
CA ASP A 85 -19.41 7.96 -6.15
C ASP A 85 -18.62 8.35 -7.41
N THR A 86 -18.04 9.55 -7.38
CA THR A 86 -17.08 10.00 -8.38
C THR A 86 -15.68 9.51 -8.02
N VAL A 87 -14.92 9.11 -9.04
CA VAL A 87 -13.50 8.80 -8.94
C VAL A 87 -12.70 9.98 -9.48
N THR A 88 -11.81 10.52 -8.65
CA THR A 88 -10.95 11.65 -9.02
C THR A 88 -9.53 11.18 -9.33
N LYS A 89 -8.97 11.64 -10.46
CA LYS A 89 -7.56 11.44 -10.81
C LYS A 89 -7.03 12.69 -11.53
N TYR A 90 -5.83 13.14 -11.19
CA TYR A 90 -5.29 14.42 -11.64
C TYR A 90 -6.18 15.62 -11.27
N GLY A 91 -6.91 15.52 -10.16
CA GLY A 91 -7.91 16.53 -9.77
C GLY A 91 -9.16 16.61 -10.66
N GLU A 92 -9.31 15.71 -11.65
CA GLU A 92 -10.46 15.67 -12.57
C GLU A 92 -11.36 14.46 -12.29
N ASP A 93 -12.66 14.60 -12.56
CA ASP A 93 -13.62 13.49 -12.51
C ASP A 93 -13.38 12.54 -13.70
N ILE A 94 -12.81 11.37 -13.42
CA ILE A 94 -12.53 10.38 -14.45
C ILE A 94 -13.68 9.39 -14.68
N GLY A 95 -14.71 9.40 -13.84
CA GLY A 95 -15.80 8.43 -13.94
C GLY A 95 -16.57 8.18 -12.66
N LYS A 96 -17.62 7.38 -12.83
CA LYS A 96 -18.57 7.03 -11.76
C LYS A 96 -18.41 5.57 -11.38
N VAL A 97 -18.39 5.31 -10.08
CA VAL A 97 -18.33 3.98 -9.50
C VAL A 97 -19.66 3.26 -9.75
N VAL A 98 -19.61 2.06 -10.34
CA VAL A 98 -20.80 1.24 -10.63
C VAL A 98 -20.96 0.05 -9.69
N ALA A 99 -19.90 -0.33 -9.00
CA ALA A 99 -19.91 -1.34 -7.93
C ALA A 99 -19.05 -0.85 -6.76
N PRO A 100 -19.38 -1.17 -5.49
CA PRO A 100 -18.61 -0.68 -4.35
C PRO A 100 -17.14 -1.09 -4.43
N ILE A 101 -16.24 -0.16 -4.12
CA ILE A 101 -14.79 -0.37 -4.16
C ILE A 101 -14.24 -0.13 -2.76
N LYS A 102 -13.44 -1.04 -2.22
CA LYS A 102 -12.77 -0.81 -0.93
C LYS A 102 -11.39 -0.19 -1.15
N LYS A 103 -10.89 0.51 -0.14
CA LYS A 103 -9.49 0.94 -0.10
C LYS A 103 -8.57 -0.25 -0.33
N GLY A 104 -7.65 -0.11 -1.29
CA GLY A 104 -6.72 -1.16 -1.70
C GLY A 104 -7.22 -2.08 -2.80
N ASP A 105 -8.43 -1.86 -3.32
CA ASP A 105 -9.00 -2.67 -4.38
C ASP A 105 -8.61 -2.16 -5.79
N HIS A 106 -8.83 -2.99 -6.81
CA HIS A 106 -8.51 -2.69 -8.20
C HIS A 106 -9.55 -1.77 -8.84
N VAL A 107 -9.12 -0.58 -9.27
CA VAL A 107 -9.99 0.40 -9.91
C VAL A 107 -9.89 0.30 -11.44
N HIS A 108 -10.83 -0.41 -12.05
CA HIS A 108 -10.85 -0.65 -13.49
C HIS A 108 -12.27 -0.61 -14.07
N VAL A 109 -12.41 -0.88 -15.38
CA VAL A 109 -13.66 -0.72 -16.15
C VAL A 109 -14.84 -1.54 -15.64
N HIS A 110 -14.58 -2.61 -14.89
CA HIS A 110 -15.63 -3.44 -14.30
C HIS A 110 -16.34 -2.74 -13.12
N ASN A 111 -15.62 -1.90 -12.36
CA ASN A 111 -16.14 -1.19 -11.18
C ASN A 111 -16.31 0.33 -11.39
N VAL A 112 -15.77 0.88 -12.48
CA VAL A 112 -15.87 2.31 -12.82
C VAL A 112 -16.26 2.48 -14.29
N LYS A 113 -17.33 3.23 -14.54
CA LYS A 113 -17.66 3.73 -15.87
C LYS A 113 -17.05 5.11 -16.07
N THR A 114 -16.11 5.21 -16.99
CA THR A 114 -15.52 6.50 -17.40
C THR A 114 -16.59 7.38 -18.03
N LYS A 115 -16.67 8.63 -17.60
CA LYS A 115 -17.43 9.65 -18.33
C LYS A 115 -16.64 9.92 -19.62
N ARG A 116 -17.12 9.41 -20.75
CA ARG A 116 -16.53 9.74 -22.06
C ARG A 116 -16.77 11.23 -22.31
N TRP A 117 -15.71 11.91 -22.74
CA TRP A 117 -15.74 13.23 -23.34
C TRP A 117 -16.12 13.11 -24.82
#